data_AF-A0A950Q3X9-F1
#
_entry.id   AF-A0A950Q3X9-F1
#
_cell.length_a   1.000
_cell.length_b   1.000
_cell.length_c   1.000
_cell.angle_alpha   90.00
_cell.angle_beta   90.00
_cell.angle_gamma   90.00
#
_symmetry.space_group_name_H-M   'P 1'
#
loop_
_entity.id
_entity.type
_entity.pdbx_description
1 polymer ?
#
loop_
_entity_poly.entity_id
_entity_poly.type
_entity_poly.pdbx_seq_one_letter_code
_entity_poly.pdbx_strand_id
1 'polypeptide(L)' 'MALKGALTKKLSIPVIGSPLFIISGPELVLAQCKAGIIGAFPSLNARPL' A
#
# COMPACT_ATOMS: atom_id res chain seq x y z
N MET A 1 -18.33 -5.17 10.53
CA MET A 1 -17.18 -6.10 10.65
C MET A 1 -15.94 -5.26 10.87
N ALA A 2 -15.26 -5.39 12.01
CA ALA A 2 -14.09 -4.57 12.35
C ALA A 2 -12.83 -5.42 12.28
N LEU A 3 -11.80 -4.92 11.59
CA LEU A 3 -10.50 -5.55 11.56
C LEU A 3 -9.90 -5.49 12.99
N LYS A 4 -9.46 -6.63 13.53
CA LYS A 4 -8.82 -6.72 14.87
C LYS A 4 -7.41 -7.29 14.73
N GLY A 5 -6.49 -6.84 15.58
CA GLY A 5 -5.15 -7.44 15.71
C GLY A 5 -4.02 -6.57 15.16
N ALA A 6 -2.99 -7.21 14.60
CA ALA A 6 -1.72 -6.55 14.24
C ALA A 6 -1.87 -5.43 13.20
N LEU A 7 -2.85 -5.53 12.29
CA LEU A 7 -3.06 -4.51 11.25
C LEU A 7 -3.53 -3.18 11.80
N THR A 8 -4.38 -3.15 12.84
CA THR A 8 -4.91 -1.88 13.36
C THR A 8 -3.92 -1.12 14.23
N LYS A 9 -2.82 -1.76 14.68
CA LYS A 9 -1.80 -1.11 15.51
C LYS A 9 -0.77 -0.30 14.72
N LYS A 10 -0.61 -0.59 13.42
CA LYS A 10 0.45 -0.01 12.57
C LYS A 10 -0.07 0.89 11.45
N LEU A 11 -1.38 0.88 11.21
CA LEU A 11 -2.03 1.64 10.14
C LEU A 11 -2.80 2.82 10.73
N SER A 12 -2.72 3.97 10.05
CA SER A 12 -3.52 5.16 10.37
C SER A 12 -5.00 4.90 10.07
N ILE A 13 -5.26 4.17 8.98
CA ILE A 13 -6.57 3.66 8.59
C ILE A 13 -6.39 2.25 7.98
N PRO A 14 -7.28 1.29 8.26
CA PRO A 14 -7.12 -0.09 7.81
C PRO A 14 -7.55 -0.26 6.33
N VAL A 15 -6.79 0.35 5.42
CA VAL A 15 -7.05 0.33 3.98
C VAL A 15 -5.82 -0.12 3.20
N ILE A 16 -6.07 -0.60 1.97
CA ILE A 16 -5.04 -0.98 1.00
C ILE A 16 -5.22 -0.09 -0.23
N GLY A 17 -4.13 0.49 -0.74
CA GLY A 17 -4.13 1.17 -2.03
C GLY A 17 -4.32 0.15 -3.16
N SER A 18 -5.36 0.32 -3.99
CA SER A 18 -5.60 -0.59 -5.10
C SER A 18 -4.39 -0.68 -6.04
N PRO A 19 -3.96 -1.88 -6.46
CA PRO A 19 -2.86 -2.03 -7.41
C PRO A 19 -3.33 -1.64 -8.81
N LEU A 20 -2.92 -0.46 -9.27
CA LEU A 20 -3.29 0.07 -10.58
C LEU A 20 -2.12 -0.06 -11.54
N PHE A 21 -2.34 -0.69 -12.69
CA PHE A 21 -1.34 -0.75 -13.76
C PHE A 21 -1.01 0.68 -14.24
N ILE A 22 0.26 0.94 -14.55
CA ILE A 22 0.82 2.27 -14.92
C ILE A 22 0.85 3.29 -13.76
N ILE A 23 -0.19 3.36 -12.92
CA ILE A 23 -0.32 4.39 -11.88
C ILE A 23 0.40 4.03 -10.59
N SER A 24 0.25 2.79 -10.08
CA SER A 24 0.85 2.40 -8.81
C SER A 24 2.34 2.07 -9.01
N GLY A 25 3.23 3.03 -8.75
CA GLY A 25 4.69 2.83 -8.77
C GLY A 25 5.33 2.76 -7.38
N PRO A 26 6.64 2.47 -7.29
CA PRO A 26 7.38 2.43 -6.02
C PRO A 26 7.28 3.70 -5.19
N GLU A 27 7.31 4.87 -5.82
CA GLU A 27 7.23 6.18 -5.14
C GLU A 27 5.86 6.37 -4.46
N LEU A 28 4.78 6.01 -5.15
CA LEU A 28 3.42 6.08 -4.59
C LEU A 28 3.27 5.10 -3.42
N VAL A 29 3.73 3.87 -3.58
CA VAL A 29 3.68 2.86 -2.51
C VAL A 29 4.50 3.27 -1.31
N LEU A 30 5.67 3.88 -1.51
CA LEU A 30 6.48 4.43 -0.43
C LEU A 30 5.74 5.54 0.34
N ALA A 31 5.08 6.45 -0.38
CA ALA A 31 4.29 7.51 0.23
C ALA A 31 3.10 6.94 1.03
N GLN A 32 2.39 5.94 0.49
CA GLN A 32 1.29 5.24 1.17
C GLN A 32 1.77 4.57 2.47
N CYS A 33 2.89 3.84 2.42
CA CYS A 33 3.48 3.21 3.60
C CYS A 33 3.84 4.24 4.68
N LYS A 34 4.43 5.38 4.31
CA LYS A 34 4.74 6.48 5.24
C LYS A 34 3.50 7.12 5.85
N ALA A 35 2.39 7.14 5.13
CA ALA A 35 1.10 7.65 5.61
C ALA A 35 0.35 6.67 6.53
N GLY A 36 0.88 5.45 6.75
CA GLY A 36 0.22 4.42 7.53
C GLY A 36 -0.90 3.70 6.77
N ILE A 37 -0.74 3.57 5.45
CA ILE A 37 -1.61 2.81 4.55
C ILE A 37 -0.80 1.65 3.97
N ILE A 38 -1.44 0.50 3.72
CA ILE A 38 -0.79 -0.58 2.99
C ILE A 38 -0.72 -0.20 1.51
N GLY A 39 0.49 0.02 1.00
CA GLY A 39 0.72 0.26 -0.43
C GLY A 39 0.88 -1.03 -1.22
N ALA A 40 0.42 -1.02 -2.47
CA ALA A 40 0.55 -2.14 -3.41
C ALA A 40 0.72 -1.63 -4.84
N PHE A 41 1.49 -2.35 -5.65
CA PHE A 41 1.59 -2.16 -7.10
C PHE A 41 1.63 -3.52 -7.82
N PRO A 42 1.18 -3.59 -9.08
CA PRO A 42 1.42 -4.78 -9.90
C PRO A 42 2.92 -5.00 -10.12
N SER A 43 3.39 -6.24 -10.12
CA SER A 43 4.82 -6.55 -10.29
C SER A 43 5.44 -5.93 -11.55
N LEU A 44 4.64 -5.75 -12.61
CA LEU A 44 5.06 -5.10 -13.87
C LEU A 44 5.47 -3.62 -13.72
N ASN A 45 5.03 -2.96 -12.64
CA ASN A 45 5.35 -1.56 -12.34
C ASN A 45 6.66 -1.44 -11.52
N ALA A 46 7.25 -2.55 -11.06
CA ALA A 46 8.52 -2.56 -10.32
C ALA A 46 9.73 -2.66 -11.25
N ARG A 47 10.14 -1.54 -11.88
CA ARG A 47 11.31 -1.49 -12.78
C ARG A 47 12.44 -0.63 -12.21
N PRO A 48 13.73 -1.03 -12.30
CA PRO A 48 14.28 -2.37 -12.50
C PRO A 48 14.40 -3.11 -11.15
N LEU A 49 14.41 -4.45 -11.18
CA LEU A 49 14.77 -5.29 -10.02
C LEU A 49 16.24 -5.11 -9.64
#